data_AF-A0A4S1CG79-F1
#
_entry.id   AF-A0A4S1CG79-F1
#
_cell.length_a   1.000
_cell.length_b   1.000
_cell.length_c   1.000
_cell.angle_alpha   90.00
_cell.angle_beta   90.00
_cell.angle_gamma   90.00
#
_symmetry.space_group_name_H-M   'P 1'
#
loop_
_entity.id
_entity.type
_entity.pdbx_description
1 polymer ?
#
loop_
_entity_poly.entity_id
_entity_poly.type
_entity_poly.pdbx_seq_one_letter_code
_entity_poly.pdbx_strand_id
1 'polypeptide(L)'
;MRRIKAAMMALALYSALGSSAGATSARYVTLDGLEKSLPTTPIVAGFDIDDTVLFSTPAYSYGANNGEGPGGTNRYGADYLANPQFRKDLNQYLDKFSMKKKAGEELIAMHKRRGDTIVFITKRNCYDDDAEVIQKRMNKLFALTSQVFCTNEQSKTPYLEKTGARIYYGDADTDIEYSMQVKGDKVRPIRVERSRMSTNKGEYHPGKYGEEILADSEN
;
A
#
# COMPACT_ATOMS: atom_id res chain seq x y z
N MET A 1 -1.91 -65.15 -47.60
CA MET A 1 -2.64 -63.86 -47.40
C MET A 1 -2.01 -63.10 -46.26
N ARG A 2 -1.96 -61.77 -46.38
CA ARG A 2 -1.53 -60.73 -45.40
C ARG A 2 -0.03 -60.49 -45.17
N ARG A 3 0.46 -59.50 -45.93
CA ARG A 3 1.57 -58.60 -45.61
C ARG A 3 1.26 -57.83 -44.32
N ILE A 4 2.23 -57.68 -43.41
CA ILE A 4 2.21 -56.61 -42.40
C ILE A 4 3.59 -55.94 -42.41
N LYS A 5 3.57 -54.64 -42.70
CA LYS A 5 4.70 -53.72 -42.75
C LYS A 5 5.13 -53.40 -41.31
N ALA A 6 6.43 -53.47 -41.02
CA ALA A 6 7.00 -52.90 -39.80
C ALA A 6 7.00 -51.36 -39.93
N ALA A 7 6.28 -50.68 -39.05
CA ALA A 7 6.25 -49.23 -38.96
C ALA A 7 7.45 -48.74 -38.14
N MET A 8 8.28 -47.87 -38.73
CA MET A 8 9.26 -47.07 -38.01
C MET A 8 8.53 -46.09 -37.09
N MET A 9 8.77 -46.20 -35.78
CA MET A 9 8.33 -45.23 -34.79
C MET A 9 9.47 -44.24 -34.56
N ALA A 10 9.38 -43.08 -35.22
CA ALA A 10 10.30 -41.97 -35.01
C ALA A 10 10.00 -41.32 -33.66
N LEU A 11 10.94 -41.40 -32.72
CA LEU A 11 10.88 -40.74 -31.43
C LEU A 11 11.31 -39.28 -31.61
N ALA A 12 10.34 -38.38 -31.77
CA ALA A 12 10.59 -36.94 -31.79
C ALA A 12 10.88 -36.46 -30.36
N LEU A 13 12.15 -36.13 -30.08
CA LEU A 13 12.53 -35.39 -28.88
C LEU A 13 11.98 -33.95 -28.99
N TYR A 14 10.91 -33.68 -28.24
CA TYR A 14 10.48 -32.31 -27.97
C TYR A 14 11.48 -31.68 -26.99
N SER A 15 12.32 -30.78 -27.49
CA SER A 15 13.06 -29.84 -26.65
C SER A 15 12.08 -28.82 -26.07
N ALA A 16 11.75 -28.97 -24.79
CA ALA A 16 11.10 -27.90 -24.04
C ALA A 16 12.14 -26.78 -23.82
N LEU A 17 12.17 -25.81 -24.73
CA LEU A 17 12.75 -24.50 -24.46
C LEU A 17 11.86 -23.83 -23.41
N GLY A 18 12.24 -24.00 -22.14
CA GLY A 18 11.70 -23.21 -21.05
C GLY A 18 11.98 -21.74 -21.34
N SER A 19 10.93 -20.99 -21.69
CA SER A 19 10.99 -19.54 -21.73
C SER A 19 11.19 -19.07 -20.30
N SER A 20 12.43 -18.75 -19.92
CA SER A 20 12.69 -18.02 -18.69
C SER A 20 12.17 -16.60 -18.91
N ALA A 21 10.90 -16.37 -18.54
CA ALA A 21 10.41 -15.03 -18.28
C ALA A 21 11.41 -14.40 -17.29
N GLY A 22 12.12 -13.37 -17.73
CA GLY A 22 13.14 -12.71 -16.92
C GLY A 22 12.51 -12.26 -15.61
N ALA A 23 12.91 -12.89 -14.51
CA ALA A 23 12.59 -12.38 -13.19
C ALA A 23 13.27 -11.02 -13.09
N THR A 24 12.50 -9.93 -13.19
CA THR A 24 12.97 -8.61 -12.78
C THR A 24 13.36 -8.78 -11.32
N SER A 25 14.66 -8.82 -11.03
CA SER A 25 15.15 -8.91 -9.66
C SER A 25 14.58 -7.72 -8.89
N ALA A 26 13.68 -7.98 -7.95
CA ALA A 26 13.12 -6.97 -7.08
C ALA A 26 14.25 -6.16 -6.43
N ARG A 27 14.14 -4.83 -6.48
CA ARG A 27 15.20 -3.93 -5.99
C ARG A 27 14.92 -3.56 -4.54
N TYR A 28 15.46 -4.33 -3.61
CA TYR A 28 15.35 -4.03 -2.19
C TYR A 28 16.30 -2.90 -1.78
N VAL A 29 15.84 -2.04 -0.86
CA VAL A 29 16.61 -0.97 -0.22
C VAL A 29 16.42 -1.05 1.30
N THR A 30 17.51 -0.92 2.06
CA THR A 30 17.41 -0.79 3.52
C THR A 30 17.05 0.64 3.90
N LEU A 31 16.50 0.87 5.10
CA LEU A 31 16.21 2.23 5.59
C LEU A 31 17.46 3.13 5.54
N ASP A 32 18.61 2.59 5.96
CA ASP A 32 19.90 3.28 5.99
C ASP A 32 20.40 3.65 4.58
N GLY A 33 20.24 2.73 3.62
CA GLY A 33 20.56 2.97 2.22
C GLY A 33 19.62 3.98 1.57
N LEU A 34 18.33 3.93 1.93
CA LEU A 34 17.33 4.88 1.50
C LEU A 34 17.67 6.29 2.00
N GLU A 35 17.92 6.46 3.31
CA GLU A 35 18.27 7.75 3.92
C GLU A 35 19.49 8.39 3.23
N LYS A 36 20.55 7.61 2.97
CA LYS A 36 21.76 8.07 2.27
C LYS A 36 21.52 8.45 0.80
N SER A 37 20.49 7.89 0.18
CA SER A 37 20.14 8.17 -1.22
C SER A 37 19.25 9.40 -1.41
N LEU A 38 18.72 9.98 -0.32
CA LEU A 38 17.89 11.18 -0.37
C LEU A 38 18.76 12.44 -0.50
N PRO A 39 18.23 13.53 -1.10
CA PRO A 39 18.94 14.81 -1.13
C PRO A 39 19.23 15.30 0.29
N THR A 40 20.28 16.12 0.42
CA THR A 40 20.68 16.71 1.71
C THR A 40 19.73 17.79 2.20
N THR A 41 18.95 18.40 1.30
CA THR A 41 17.92 19.39 1.64
C THR A 41 16.61 18.71 2.03
N PRO A 42 15.84 19.30 2.97
CA PRO A 42 14.52 18.79 3.30
C PRO A 42 13.59 18.69 2.09
N ILE A 43 12.77 17.65 2.06
CA ILE A 43 11.78 17.35 1.02
C ILE A 43 10.38 17.18 1.61
N VAL A 44 9.37 17.02 0.74
CA VAL A 44 8.06 16.53 1.14
C VAL A 44 8.01 15.01 0.92
N ALA A 45 7.78 14.27 2.01
CA ALA A 45 7.61 12.82 2.03
C ALA A 45 6.13 12.48 2.22
N GLY A 46 5.54 11.80 1.25
CA GLY A 46 4.16 11.36 1.31
C GLY A 46 4.03 9.89 1.71
N PHE A 47 2.97 9.56 2.43
CA PHE A 47 2.70 8.22 2.94
C PHE A 47 1.25 7.82 2.65
N ASP A 48 1.05 6.61 2.15
CA ASP A 48 -0.23 5.93 2.36
C ASP A 48 -0.40 5.56 3.86
N ILE A 49 -1.65 5.27 4.27
CA ILE A 49 -1.98 4.93 5.66
C ILE A 49 -2.07 3.42 5.88
N ASP A 50 -2.98 2.77 5.16
CA ASP A 50 -3.43 1.39 5.42
C ASP A 50 -2.41 0.37 4.91
N ASP A 51 -1.95 -0.53 5.77
CA ASP A 51 -0.84 -1.46 5.50
C ASP A 51 0.51 -0.82 5.14
N THR A 52 0.60 0.51 5.12
CA THR A 52 1.85 1.26 4.90
C THR A 52 2.45 1.74 6.22
N VAL A 53 1.75 2.59 6.96
CA VAL A 53 2.20 3.06 8.30
C VAL A 53 1.36 2.51 9.44
N LEU A 54 0.13 2.08 9.16
CA LEU A 54 -0.75 1.41 10.11
C LEU A 54 -1.15 0.03 9.60
N PHE A 55 -1.05 -0.98 10.46
CA PHE A 55 -1.76 -2.23 10.28
C PHE A 55 -3.21 -2.04 10.74
N SER A 56 -4.09 -1.71 9.79
CA SER A 56 -5.51 -1.38 10.03
C SER A 56 -6.47 -2.56 9.86
N THR A 57 -5.94 -3.73 9.51
CA THR A 57 -6.70 -4.99 9.37
C THR A 57 -7.67 -5.30 10.54
N PRO A 58 -7.38 -5.00 11.82
CA PRO A 58 -8.36 -5.22 12.89
C PRO A 58 -9.69 -4.49 12.67
N ALA A 59 -9.65 -3.25 12.17
CA ALA A 59 -10.86 -2.46 11.89
C ALA A 59 -11.66 -3.05 10.72
N TYR A 60 -10.97 -3.42 9.64
CA TYR A 60 -11.60 -4.06 8.48
C TYR A 60 -12.14 -5.45 8.79
N SER A 61 -11.45 -6.23 9.62
CA SER A 61 -11.89 -7.54 10.08
C SER A 61 -13.17 -7.45 10.92
N TYR A 62 -13.30 -6.44 11.78
CA TYR A 62 -14.54 -6.16 12.49
C TYR A 62 -15.68 -5.77 11.52
N GLY A 63 -15.37 -4.88 10.55
CA GLY A 63 -16.31 -4.50 9.50
C GLY A 63 -16.88 -5.70 8.74
N ALA A 64 -16.03 -6.66 8.40
CA ALA A 64 -16.41 -7.87 7.66
C ALA A 64 -17.19 -8.91 8.48
N ASN A 65 -16.92 -9.03 9.80
CA ASN A 65 -17.30 -10.22 10.57
C ASN A 65 -18.19 -9.97 11.80
N ASN A 66 -18.57 -8.72 12.11
CA ASN A 66 -19.45 -8.47 13.25
C ASN A 66 -20.82 -9.15 13.08
N GLY A 67 -21.49 -9.46 14.21
CA GLY A 67 -22.83 -10.05 14.26
C GLY A 67 -23.84 -9.14 14.98
N GLU A 68 -23.67 -7.82 14.88
CA GLU A 68 -24.43 -6.82 15.64
C GLU A 68 -25.74 -6.37 14.96
N GLY A 69 -26.02 -6.88 13.76
CA GLY A 69 -27.25 -6.61 13.01
C GLY A 69 -28.43 -7.49 13.47
N PRO A 70 -29.66 -7.20 12.96
CA PRO A 70 -30.85 -7.99 13.28
C PRO A 70 -30.66 -9.48 12.99
N GLY A 71 -31.03 -10.33 13.95
CA GLY A 71 -30.86 -11.78 13.83
C GLY A 71 -29.40 -12.27 13.83
N GLY A 72 -28.44 -11.46 14.32
CA GLY A 72 -27.02 -11.82 14.34
C GLY A 72 -26.30 -11.62 13.01
N THR A 73 -26.89 -10.83 12.11
CA THR A 73 -26.29 -10.50 10.81
C THR A 73 -25.19 -9.43 10.94
N ASN A 74 -24.40 -9.22 9.89
CA ASN A 74 -23.45 -8.11 9.87
C ASN A 74 -24.21 -6.77 9.81
N ARG A 75 -23.94 -5.87 10.76
CA ARG A 75 -24.60 -4.55 10.84
C ARG A 75 -24.33 -3.64 9.63
N TYR A 76 -23.26 -3.89 8.89
CA TYR A 76 -22.89 -3.16 7.68
C TYR A 76 -23.37 -3.84 6.39
N GLY A 77 -24.01 -5.01 6.49
CA GLY A 77 -24.44 -5.81 5.34
C GLY A 77 -23.31 -6.64 4.73
N ALA A 78 -23.64 -7.35 3.64
CA ALA A 78 -22.70 -8.26 2.96
C ALA A 78 -21.54 -7.53 2.28
N ASP A 79 -21.79 -6.32 1.74
CA ASP A 79 -20.78 -5.45 1.16
C ASP A 79 -20.46 -4.29 2.13
N TYR A 80 -19.78 -4.65 3.22
CA TYR A 80 -19.46 -3.68 4.28
C TYR A 80 -18.53 -2.54 3.78
N LEU A 81 -17.69 -2.77 2.75
CA LEU A 81 -16.78 -1.76 2.21
C LEU A 81 -17.53 -0.63 1.49
N ALA A 82 -18.68 -0.95 0.87
CA ALA A 82 -19.57 0.04 0.26
C ALA A 82 -20.48 0.74 1.29
N ASN A 83 -20.55 0.24 2.53
CA ASN A 83 -21.46 0.76 3.54
C ASN A 83 -20.97 2.12 4.11
N PRO A 84 -21.76 3.21 4.01
CA PRO A 84 -21.36 4.53 4.48
C PRO A 84 -21.17 4.60 6.01
N GLN A 85 -21.93 3.81 6.77
CA GLN A 85 -21.75 3.73 8.22
C GLN A 85 -20.45 3.03 8.57
N PHE A 86 -20.04 1.99 7.85
CA PHE A 86 -18.71 1.38 8.04
C PHE A 86 -17.60 2.38 7.75
N ARG A 87 -17.69 3.13 6.65
CA ARG A 87 -16.69 4.16 6.28
C ARG A 87 -16.54 5.22 7.35
N LYS A 88 -17.66 5.72 7.89
CA LYS A 88 -17.67 6.65 9.01
C LYS A 88 -17.10 6.02 10.28
N ASP A 89 -17.53 4.82 10.63
CA ASP A 89 -17.08 4.12 11.82
C ASP A 89 -15.57 3.80 11.75
N LEU A 90 -15.06 3.46 10.56
CA LEU A 90 -13.64 3.25 10.28
C LEU A 90 -12.84 4.50 10.64
N ASN A 91 -13.21 5.65 10.09
CA ASN A 91 -12.48 6.90 10.26
C ASN A 91 -12.57 7.46 11.69
N GLN A 92 -13.74 7.31 12.32
CA GLN A 92 -14.03 7.97 13.60
C GLN A 92 -13.75 7.09 14.84
N TYR A 93 -13.94 5.78 14.74
CA TYR A 93 -13.97 4.90 15.91
C TYR A 93 -13.10 3.66 15.82
N LEU A 94 -13.13 2.93 14.70
CA LEU A 94 -12.50 1.62 14.57
C LEU A 94 -11.00 1.74 14.35
N ASP A 95 -10.52 2.83 13.74
CA ASP A 95 -9.10 3.01 13.50
C ASP A 95 -8.27 3.06 14.80
N LYS A 96 -8.90 3.25 15.97
CA LYS A 96 -8.24 3.13 17.29
C LYS A 96 -7.58 1.77 17.52
N PHE A 97 -8.06 0.73 16.85
CA PHE A 97 -7.53 -0.63 16.91
C PHE A 97 -6.40 -0.89 15.91
N SER A 98 -6.12 0.05 15.00
CA SER A 98 -4.99 -0.01 14.08
C SER A 98 -3.67 0.13 14.85
N MET A 99 -2.69 -0.70 14.49
CA MET A 99 -1.37 -0.72 15.13
C MET A 99 -0.34 0.00 14.25
N LYS A 100 0.63 0.70 14.85
CA LYS A 100 1.74 1.26 14.07
C LYS A 100 2.55 0.13 13.45
N LYS A 101 2.87 0.27 12.17
CA LYS A 101 3.90 -0.57 11.56
C LYS A 101 5.27 -0.05 11.98
N LYS A 102 6.18 -0.95 12.34
CA LYS A 102 7.56 -0.62 12.70
C LYS A 102 8.26 0.11 11.56
N ALA A 103 8.15 -0.40 10.34
CA ALA A 103 8.75 0.24 9.17
C ALA A 103 8.19 1.64 8.91
N GLY A 104 6.88 1.83 9.09
CA GLY A 104 6.24 3.15 9.01
C GLY A 104 6.74 4.11 10.07
N GLU A 105 6.86 3.65 11.33
CA GLU A 105 7.42 4.44 12.43
C GLU A 105 8.88 4.84 12.18
N GLU A 106 9.71 3.93 11.67
CA GLU A 106 11.12 4.19 11.38
C GLU A 106 11.32 5.14 10.20
N LEU A 107 10.53 4.99 9.12
CA LEU A 107 10.51 5.94 8.00
C LEU A 107 10.12 7.34 8.46
N ILE A 108 9.02 7.46 9.22
CA ILE A 108 8.56 8.73 9.76
C ILE A 108 9.62 9.34 10.67
N ALA A 109 10.24 8.56 11.55
CA ALA A 109 11.31 9.03 12.42
C ALA A 109 12.52 9.54 11.62
N MET A 110 12.90 8.86 10.54
CA MET A 110 13.98 9.26 9.65
C MET A 110 13.67 10.61 8.96
N HIS A 111 12.49 10.76 8.37
CA HIS A 111 12.06 12.02 7.77
C HIS A 111 11.97 13.18 8.78
N LYS A 112 11.49 12.91 10.00
CA LYS A 112 11.49 13.90 11.09
C LYS A 112 12.91 14.38 11.43
N ARG A 113 13.89 13.47 11.54
CA ARG A 113 15.29 13.85 11.82
C ARG A 113 15.90 14.71 10.72
N ARG A 114 15.52 14.45 9.47
CA ARG A 114 15.95 15.22 8.30
C ARG A 114 15.28 16.58 8.16
N GLY A 115 14.23 16.85 8.95
CA GLY A 115 13.42 18.07 8.82
C GLY A 115 12.49 18.05 7.62
N ASP A 116 12.22 16.87 7.05
CA ASP A 116 11.30 16.71 5.92
C ASP A 116 9.86 17.02 6.34
N THR A 117 9.07 17.56 5.41
CA THR A 117 7.63 17.72 5.59
C THR A 117 6.95 16.39 5.33
N ILE A 118 6.11 15.94 6.27
CA ILE A 118 5.36 14.68 6.15
C ILE A 118 3.90 14.97 5.81
N VAL A 119 3.38 14.28 4.81
CA VAL A 119 1.95 14.29 4.44
C VAL A 119 1.43 12.86 4.33
N PHE A 120 0.17 12.63 4.72
CA PHE A 120 -0.51 11.35 4.51
C PHE A 120 -1.57 11.50 3.43
N ILE A 121 -1.66 10.53 2.52
CA ILE A 121 -2.64 10.50 1.44
C ILE A 121 -3.26 9.11 1.39
N THR A 122 -4.54 9.00 1.74
CA THR A 122 -5.27 7.74 1.81
C THR A 122 -6.43 7.70 0.81
N LYS A 123 -6.78 6.49 0.34
CA LYS A 123 -7.98 6.27 -0.47
C LYS A 123 -9.26 6.14 0.35
N ARG A 124 -9.19 6.15 1.68
CA ARG A 124 -10.40 6.10 2.53
C ARG A 124 -11.41 7.17 2.12
N ASN A 125 -12.69 6.83 2.16
CA ASN A 125 -13.77 7.79 1.98
C ASN A 125 -13.94 8.58 3.27
N CYS A 126 -13.71 9.88 3.20
CA CYS A 126 -13.88 10.81 4.30
C CYS A 126 -15.09 11.71 4.02
N TYR A 127 -16.00 11.77 4.97
CA TYR A 127 -17.15 12.67 4.97
C TYR A 127 -17.03 13.65 6.14
N ASP A 128 -17.64 14.82 6.02
CA ASP A 128 -17.66 15.84 7.07
C ASP A 128 -16.26 16.15 7.65
N ASP A 129 -16.02 15.84 8.92
CA ASP A 129 -14.80 16.09 9.68
C ASP A 129 -13.82 14.91 9.74
N ASP A 130 -14.07 13.81 9.01
CA ASP A 130 -13.29 12.57 9.06
C ASP A 130 -11.78 12.78 8.83
N ALA A 131 -11.41 13.63 7.87
CA ALA A 131 -10.01 13.91 7.56
C ALA A 131 -9.29 14.58 8.75
N GLU A 132 -9.98 15.46 9.47
CA GLU A 132 -9.44 16.11 10.68
C GLU A 132 -9.29 15.11 11.82
N VAL A 133 -10.23 14.18 11.98
CA VAL A 133 -10.16 13.10 12.97
C VAL A 133 -8.96 12.19 12.71
N ILE A 134 -8.77 11.76 11.46
CA ILE A 134 -7.62 10.95 11.04
C ILE A 134 -6.33 11.75 11.26
N GLN A 135 -6.29 13.02 10.88
CA GLN A 135 -5.13 13.90 11.08
C GLN A 135 -4.74 14.01 12.55
N LYS A 136 -5.69 14.31 13.44
CA LYS A 136 -5.46 14.39 14.89
C LYS A 136 -4.88 13.07 15.43
N ARG A 137 -5.40 11.94 14.95
CA ARG A 137 -4.90 10.61 15.31
C ARG A 137 -3.48 10.37 14.83
N MET A 138 -3.19 10.59 13.55
CA MET A 138 -1.86 10.39 12.97
C MET A 138 -0.82 11.29 13.66
N ASN A 139 -1.15 12.55 13.86
CA ASN A 139 -0.32 13.52 14.57
C ASN A 139 -0.01 13.08 16.00
N LYS A 140 -0.99 12.52 16.72
CA LYS A 140 -0.79 11.95 18.06
C LYS A 140 0.06 10.69 18.04
N LEU A 141 -0.22 9.73 17.13
CA LEU A 141 0.46 8.44 17.08
C LEU A 141 1.96 8.55 16.76
N PHE A 142 2.32 9.51 15.90
CA PHE A 142 3.69 9.69 15.42
C PHE A 142 4.36 10.97 15.94
N ALA A 143 3.71 11.67 16.87
CA ALA A 143 4.18 12.91 17.50
C ALA A 143 4.65 13.94 16.46
N LEU A 144 3.76 14.32 15.54
CA LEU A 144 4.06 15.18 14.39
C LEU A 144 2.93 16.19 14.12
N THR A 145 3.17 17.14 13.23
CA THR A 145 2.16 18.05 12.68
C THR A 145 2.11 17.86 11.17
N SER A 146 1.28 16.92 10.71
CA SER A 146 1.08 16.63 9.28
C SER A 146 -0.30 17.03 8.80
N GLN A 147 -0.43 17.08 7.48
CA GLN A 147 -1.72 17.10 6.78
C GLN A 147 -2.11 15.68 6.35
N VAL A 148 -3.41 15.39 6.37
CA VAL A 148 -4.00 14.17 5.82
C VAL A 148 -4.92 14.53 4.67
N PHE A 149 -4.80 13.82 3.56
CA PHE A 149 -5.67 13.94 2.40
C PHE A 149 -6.41 12.63 2.16
N CYS A 150 -7.73 12.71 2.09
CA CYS A 150 -8.57 11.59 1.66
C CYS A 150 -8.94 11.76 0.20
N THR A 151 -8.65 10.78 -0.63
CA THR A 151 -8.96 10.85 -2.07
C THR A 151 -10.33 10.29 -2.41
N ASN A 152 -11.04 9.70 -1.44
CA ASN A 152 -12.37 9.11 -1.65
C ASN A 152 -12.36 8.11 -2.82
N GLU A 153 -11.48 7.12 -2.72
CA GLU A 153 -11.22 6.08 -3.73
C GLU A 153 -10.62 6.57 -5.06
N GLN A 154 -10.44 7.88 -5.26
CA GLN A 154 -9.82 8.45 -6.45
C GLN A 154 -8.28 8.34 -6.44
N SER A 155 -7.65 8.69 -7.56
CA SER A 155 -6.20 8.76 -7.69
C SER A 155 -5.55 9.70 -6.67
N LYS A 156 -4.37 9.31 -6.19
CA LYS A 156 -3.52 10.13 -5.31
C LYS A 156 -2.67 11.14 -6.07
N THR A 157 -2.50 10.98 -7.39
CA THR A 157 -1.64 11.81 -8.24
C THR A 157 -1.89 13.32 -8.05
N PRO A 158 -3.13 13.84 -8.06
CA PRO A 158 -3.35 15.27 -7.88
C PRO A 158 -2.90 15.79 -6.50
N TYR A 159 -2.94 14.95 -5.47
CA TYR A 159 -2.49 15.31 -4.12
C TYR A 159 -0.98 15.23 -3.99
N LEU A 160 -0.33 14.28 -4.68
CA LEU A 160 1.12 14.22 -4.79
C LEU A 160 1.67 15.48 -5.50
N GLU A 161 1.04 15.90 -6.59
CA GLU A 161 1.35 17.13 -7.31
C GLU A 161 1.12 18.36 -6.41
N LYS A 162 -0.07 18.45 -5.79
CA LYS A 162 -0.44 19.57 -4.90
C LYS A 162 0.52 19.75 -3.72
N THR A 163 0.99 18.65 -3.13
CA THR A 163 1.88 18.69 -1.98
C THR A 163 3.34 18.89 -2.36
N GLY A 164 3.71 18.73 -3.63
CA GLY A 164 5.11 18.76 -4.07
C GLY A 164 5.91 17.58 -3.51
N ALA A 165 5.25 16.43 -3.27
CA ALA A 165 5.90 15.23 -2.78
C ALA A 165 7.10 14.87 -3.68
N ARG A 166 8.24 14.52 -3.08
CA ARG A 166 9.43 14.06 -3.83
C ARG A 166 9.64 12.56 -3.70
N ILE A 167 9.07 11.97 -2.66
CA ILE A 167 9.08 10.54 -2.38
C ILE A 167 7.72 10.14 -1.84
N TYR A 168 7.28 8.93 -2.18
CA TYR A 168 6.01 8.40 -1.73
C TYR A 168 6.11 6.93 -1.34
N TYR A 169 5.60 6.62 -0.14
CA TYR A 169 5.59 5.27 0.43
C TYR A 169 4.19 4.68 0.37
N GLY A 170 4.06 3.47 -0.16
CA GLY A 170 2.78 2.77 -0.21
C GLY A 170 2.89 1.28 -0.46
N ASP A 171 1.91 0.53 0.03
CA ASP A 171 1.86 -0.93 -0.08
C ASP A 171 1.25 -1.42 -1.40
N ALA A 172 0.25 -0.71 -1.95
CA ALA A 172 -0.55 -1.20 -3.08
C ALA A 172 0.04 -0.86 -4.46
N ASP A 173 -0.24 -1.66 -5.48
CA ASP A 173 0.14 -1.38 -6.90
C ASP A 173 -0.22 0.05 -7.30
N THR A 174 -1.41 0.50 -6.91
CA THR A 174 -1.88 1.85 -7.22
C THR A 174 -1.05 2.98 -6.60
N ASP A 175 -0.42 2.78 -5.44
CA ASP A 175 0.43 3.82 -4.84
C ASP A 175 1.66 4.11 -5.70
N ILE A 176 2.23 3.06 -6.31
CA ILE A 176 3.38 3.15 -7.20
C ILE A 176 2.95 3.77 -8.53
N GLU A 177 1.85 3.27 -9.11
CA GLU A 177 1.29 3.81 -10.35
C GLU A 177 0.97 5.30 -10.23
N TYR A 178 0.27 5.72 -9.18
CA TYR A 178 -0.10 7.12 -8.99
C TYR A 178 1.12 8.03 -8.81
N SER A 179 2.17 7.53 -8.16
CA SER A 179 3.44 8.26 -8.01
C SER A 179 4.16 8.42 -9.34
N MET A 180 4.19 7.37 -10.17
CA MET A 180 4.80 7.40 -11.50
C MET A 180 4.02 8.27 -12.50
N GLN A 181 2.73 8.52 -12.24
CA GLN A 181 1.87 9.37 -13.07
C GLN A 181 1.99 10.87 -12.79
N VAL A 182 2.65 11.28 -11.69
CA VAL A 182 2.85 12.70 -11.35
C VAL A 182 3.61 13.40 -12.47
N LYS A 183 3.06 14.52 -12.93
CA LYS A 183 3.71 15.35 -13.95
C LYS A 183 4.64 16.38 -13.28
N GLY A 184 5.74 16.69 -13.95
CA GLY A 184 6.73 17.65 -13.46
C GLY A 184 7.86 16.97 -12.68
N ASP A 185 8.09 17.41 -11.45
CA ASP A 185 9.10 16.81 -10.58
C ASP A 185 8.71 15.37 -10.22
N LYS A 186 9.53 14.40 -10.67
CA LYS A 186 9.26 12.98 -10.46
C LYS A 186 9.18 12.67 -8.95
N VAL A 187 8.10 12.01 -8.55
CA VAL A 187 8.00 11.34 -7.25
C VAL A 187 8.74 10.02 -7.34
N ARG A 188 9.63 9.75 -6.38
CA ARG A 188 10.25 8.43 -6.21
C ARG A 188 9.28 7.53 -5.45
N PRO A 189 8.67 6.50 -6.06
CA PRO A 189 7.86 5.55 -5.32
C PRO A 189 8.75 4.55 -4.58
N ILE A 190 8.42 4.28 -3.32
CA ILE A 190 9.01 3.20 -2.53
C ILE A 190 7.88 2.28 -2.06
N ARG A 191 7.97 1.01 -2.44
CA ARG A 191 7.07 -0.04 -1.97
C ARG A 191 7.36 -0.34 -0.50
N VAL A 192 6.33 -0.27 0.33
CA VAL A 192 6.32 -0.89 1.67
C VAL A 192 5.61 -2.23 1.54
N GLU A 193 6.11 -3.29 2.17
CA GLU A 193 5.48 -4.59 2.07
C GLU A 193 4.19 -4.62 2.90
N ARG A 194 3.10 -5.10 2.29
CA ARG A 194 1.85 -5.37 3.02
C ARG A 194 2.11 -6.49 4.02
N SER A 195 1.58 -6.35 5.24
CA SER A 195 1.68 -7.42 6.24
C SER A 195 1.09 -8.73 5.71
N ARG A 196 1.77 -9.86 5.97
CA ARG A 196 1.24 -11.20 5.63
C ARG A 196 -0.06 -11.54 6.34
N MET A 197 -0.36 -10.83 7.43
CA MET A 197 -1.59 -10.97 8.20
C MET A 197 -2.70 -10.04 7.72
N SER A 198 -2.45 -9.21 6.69
CA SER A 198 -3.46 -8.29 6.18
C SER A 198 -4.61 -9.04 5.52
N THR A 199 -5.84 -8.56 5.74
CA THR A 199 -7.03 -9.04 5.04
C THR A 199 -7.29 -8.31 3.73
N ASN A 200 -6.46 -7.33 3.37
CA ASN A 200 -6.63 -6.51 2.17
C ASN A 200 -6.39 -7.32 0.89
N LYS A 201 -7.41 -7.37 0.03
CA LYS A 201 -7.41 -8.12 -1.24
C LYS A 201 -7.09 -7.25 -2.46
N GLY A 202 -6.72 -5.98 -2.27
CA GLY A 202 -6.31 -5.11 -3.36
C GLY A 202 -5.02 -5.57 -4.04
N GLU A 203 -4.84 -5.19 -5.30
CA GLU A 203 -3.67 -5.51 -6.12
C GLU A 203 -2.36 -5.21 -5.40
N TYR A 204 -1.48 -6.22 -5.33
CA TYR A 204 -0.24 -6.18 -4.57
C TYR A 204 0.83 -7.06 -5.21
N HIS A 205 1.74 -6.43 -5.94
CA HIS A 205 2.84 -7.09 -6.64
C HIS A 205 4.14 -6.29 -6.45
N PRO A 206 4.82 -6.43 -5.29
CA PRO A 206 6.09 -5.74 -5.03
C PRO A 206 7.12 -5.93 -6.13
N GLY A 207 7.64 -4.82 -6.66
CA GLY A 207 8.66 -4.78 -7.72
C GLY A 207 8.11 -4.85 -9.15
N LYS A 208 6.79 -4.95 -9.33
CA LYS A 208 6.14 -5.06 -10.65
C LYS A 208 6.49 -3.92 -11.60
N TYR A 209 6.70 -2.70 -11.07
CA TYR A 209 7.00 -1.51 -11.88
C TYR A 209 8.49 -1.17 -11.88
N GLY A 210 9.34 -2.05 -11.33
CA GLY A 210 10.77 -1.79 -11.14
C GLY A 210 11.07 -0.78 -10.03
N GLU A 211 10.09 -0.52 -9.15
CA GLU A 211 10.25 0.32 -7.97
C GLU A 211 11.19 -0.31 -6.93
N GLU A 212 11.70 0.53 -6.03
CA GLU A 212 12.43 0.02 -4.86
C GLU A 212 11.46 -0.47 -3.79
N ILE A 213 11.81 -1.57 -3.14
CA ILE A 213 11.06 -2.17 -2.04
C ILE A 213 11.85 -1.96 -0.75
N LEU A 214 11.22 -1.36 0.26
CA LEU A 214 11.85 -1.25 1.57
C LEU A 214 11.98 -2.65 2.18
N ALA A 215 13.21 -3.05 2.51
CA ALA A 215 13.46 -4.34 3.15
C ALA A 215 12.85 -4.40 4.55
N ASP A 216 12.41 -5.60 4.95
CA ASP A 216 11.85 -5.92 6.27
C ASP A 216 10.69 -4.99 6.67
N SER A 217 9.84 -4.65 5.70
CA SER A 217 8.81 -3.61 5.84
C SER A 217 7.38 -4.13 5.99
N GLU A 218 7.21 -5.44 6.14
CA GLU A 218 5.91 -6.08 6.33
C GLU A 218 5.30 -5.81 7.71
N ASN A 219 6.10 -5.33 8.67
CA ASN A 219 5.72 -5.08 10.06
C ASN A 219 5.85 -3.62 10.50
#